data_AF-A0A355F5G1-F1
#
_entry.id   AF-A0A355F5G1-F1
#
_cell.length_a   1.000
_cell.length_b   1.000
_cell.length_c   1.000
_cell.angle_alpha   90.00
_cell.angle_beta   90.00
_cell.angle_gamma   90.00
#
_symmetry.space_group_name_H-M   'P 1'
#
loop_
_entity.id
_entity.type
_entity.pdbx_description
1 polymer ?
#
loop_
_entity_poly.entity_id
_entity_poly.type
_entity_poly.pdbx_seq_one_letter_code
_entity_poly.pdbx_strand_id
1 'polypeptide(L)'
;MLVFRHPLLWAGLLATGASVVWALPSEIWARGFGGPGRERAMAVAPDRGGKVYCAGRIEGSASFGGSLVTSAGADALVMALDVQGRPLWAHAFGGPGTDEALSLAMLPNGDLFVVGAFSETADVAPGAERSELMSAGGTDVFVLRLTREGALVWARRLGGPQEDRGLDVAVDARGLWVAGSFQGTLDAGTTRLAGTGQTDGFLARLDLAGTTLWVKGLGGSQDDAALSVAVEANGTAWVAGSFEGEMAAGASGTPPLVSTGKADGFLVRVSPEGGVLGGGRIGGKGDDAATAV
;
A
#
# COMPACT_ATOMS: atom_id res chain seq x y z
N MET A 1 -7.50 16.47 1.80
CA MET A 1 -7.26 17.49 0.75
C MET A 1 -5.99 17.08 0.01
N LEU A 2 -6.11 16.39 -1.13
CA LEU A 2 -4.96 16.12 -2.00
C LEU A 2 -4.88 17.23 -3.05
N VAL A 3 -3.71 17.87 -3.15
CA VAL A 3 -3.40 18.88 -4.16
C VAL A 3 -2.31 18.30 -5.05
N PHE A 4 -2.62 18.00 -6.30
CA PHE A 4 -1.63 17.52 -7.27
C PHE A 4 -0.82 18.69 -7.82
N ARG A 5 0.51 18.59 -7.75
CA ARG A 5 1.44 19.47 -8.48
C ARG A 5 2.19 18.64 -9.50
N HIS A 6 1.95 18.90 -10.78
CA HIS A 6 2.82 18.40 -11.84
C HIS A 6 4.07 19.29 -11.91
N PRO A 7 5.31 18.77 -11.91
CA PRO A 7 6.48 19.59 -12.13
C PRO A 7 6.76 19.72 -13.63
N LEU A 8 7.55 20.75 -13.96
CA LEU A 8 8.09 21.14 -15.27
C LEU A 8 7.22 22.14 -16.05
N LEU A 9 7.58 23.42 -15.92
CA LEU A 9 7.81 24.31 -17.06
C LEU A 9 8.77 25.42 -16.60
N TRP A 10 9.95 25.47 -17.23
CA TRP A 10 10.85 26.62 -17.15
C TRP A 10 10.16 27.81 -17.83
N ALA A 11 10.01 28.94 -17.12
CA ALA A 11 9.62 30.21 -17.73
C ALA A 11 10.74 31.23 -17.50
N GLY A 12 11.39 31.63 -18.60
CA GLY A 12 12.35 32.72 -18.63
C GLY A 12 11.67 34.04 -18.26
N LEU A 13 12.35 34.82 -17.44
CA LEU A 13 11.93 36.13 -16.96
C LEU A 13 12.20 37.19 -18.04
N LEU A 14 11.14 37.86 -18.52
CA LEU A 14 11.25 39.22 -19.06
C LEU A 14 10.27 40.09 -18.27
N ALA A 15 10.83 40.93 -17.40
CA ALA A 15 10.09 41.87 -16.59
C ALA A 15 9.86 43.17 -17.36
N THR A 16 8.60 43.58 -17.50
CA THR A 16 8.16 44.97 -17.30
C THR A 16 6.68 45.00 -16.91
N GLY A 17 6.39 45.34 -15.65
CA GLY A 17 5.27 46.24 -15.32
C GLY A 17 3.82 45.76 -15.40
N ALA A 18 3.49 44.48 -15.17
CA ALA A 18 2.09 44.06 -14.99
C ALA A 18 1.93 43.16 -13.77
N SER A 19 0.93 43.45 -12.94
CA SER A 19 0.50 42.63 -11.82
C SER A 19 0.35 41.18 -12.25
N VAL A 20 1.17 40.28 -11.72
CA VAL A 20 1.00 38.84 -11.93
C VAL A 20 -0.23 38.42 -11.14
N VAL A 21 -1.38 38.44 -11.81
CA VAL A 21 -2.52 37.66 -11.36
C VAL A 21 -2.14 36.21 -11.65
N TRP A 22 -1.80 35.46 -10.61
CA TRP A 22 -1.74 34.00 -10.71
C TRP A 22 -3.15 33.48 -10.96
N ALA A 23 -3.61 33.51 -12.21
CA ALA A 23 -4.73 32.70 -12.61
C ALA A 23 -4.27 31.25 -12.44
N LEU A 24 -4.82 30.55 -11.44
CA LEU A 24 -4.72 29.10 -11.40
C LEU A 24 -5.23 28.59 -12.75
N PRO A 25 -4.50 27.71 -13.47
CA PRO A 25 -5.03 27.12 -14.68
C PRO A 25 -6.38 26.50 -14.36
N SER A 26 -7.33 26.60 -15.28
CA SER A 26 -8.74 26.18 -15.16
C SER A 26 -8.96 24.67 -14.92
N GLU A 27 -7.91 23.94 -14.54
CA GLU A 27 -7.86 22.48 -14.40
C GLU A 27 -7.37 22.06 -13.01
N ILE A 28 -7.77 22.78 -11.97
CA ILE A 28 -7.63 22.32 -10.59
C ILE A 28 -9.03 22.06 -10.07
N TRP A 29 -9.38 20.79 -9.89
CA TRP A 29 -10.61 20.39 -9.21
C TRP A 29 -10.29 19.92 -7.79
N ALA A 30 -11.22 20.18 -6.88
CA ALA A 30 -11.29 19.53 -5.59
C ALA A 30 -12.70 18.97 -5.43
N ARG A 31 -12.81 17.67 -5.13
CA ARG A 31 -14.09 16.99 -4.93
C ARG A 31 -14.02 16.18 -3.64
N GLY A 32 -15.04 16.36 -2.80
CA GLY A 32 -15.28 15.49 -1.66
C GLY A 32 -16.20 14.36 -2.08
N PHE A 33 -15.83 13.13 -1.70
CA PHE A 33 -16.69 11.96 -1.76
C PHE A 33 -16.81 11.45 -0.35
N GLY A 34 -18.03 11.22 0.12
CA GLY A 34 -18.26 10.82 1.50
C GLY A 34 -19.72 10.68 1.86
N GLY A 35 -19.94 10.04 3.00
CA GLY A 35 -21.22 9.83 3.63
C GLY A 35 -21.25 10.45 5.03
N PRO A 36 -22.23 10.06 5.85
CA PRO A 36 -22.26 10.45 7.27
C PRO A 36 -21.23 9.70 8.12
N GLY A 37 -20.59 8.66 7.58
CA GLY A 37 -19.58 7.86 8.27
C GLY A 37 -18.15 8.38 8.07
N ARG A 38 -17.18 7.53 8.41
CA ARG A 38 -15.75 7.84 8.30
C ARG A 38 -15.19 7.32 6.98
N GLU A 39 -14.90 8.24 6.07
CA GLU A 39 -14.14 7.95 4.85
C GLU A 39 -12.70 8.46 4.93
N ARG A 40 -11.74 7.67 4.45
CA ARG A 40 -10.33 8.08 4.43
C ARG A 40 -9.65 7.53 3.17
N ALA A 41 -9.01 8.40 2.40
CA ALA A 41 -8.16 8.01 1.28
C ALA A 41 -6.73 7.73 1.76
N MET A 42 -6.18 6.57 1.41
CA MET A 42 -4.85 6.11 1.81
C MET A 42 -3.84 6.25 0.67
N ALA A 43 -4.21 5.85 -0.53
CA ALA A 43 -3.32 5.81 -1.68
C ALA A 43 -3.99 6.30 -2.95
N VAL A 44 -3.17 6.76 -3.89
CA VAL A 44 -3.60 7.24 -5.20
C VAL A 44 -2.61 6.82 -6.29
N ALA A 45 -3.11 6.37 -7.43
CA ALA A 45 -2.29 6.13 -8.62
C ALA A 45 -2.94 6.71 -9.88
N PRO A 46 -2.26 7.61 -10.60
CA PRO A 46 -2.71 8.08 -11.90
C PRO A 46 -2.35 7.08 -13.01
N ASP A 47 -3.22 6.98 -14.00
CA ASP A 47 -3.01 6.23 -15.25
C ASP A 47 -2.67 7.17 -16.40
N ARG A 48 -1.90 6.67 -17.37
CA ARG A 48 -1.53 7.41 -18.60
C ARG A 48 -2.73 7.81 -19.45
N GLY A 49 -3.85 7.10 -19.33
CA GLY A 49 -5.12 7.44 -19.98
C GLY A 49 -5.95 8.51 -19.26
N GLY A 50 -5.42 9.11 -18.18
CA GLY A 50 -6.08 10.19 -17.45
C GLY A 50 -7.08 9.73 -16.39
N LYS A 51 -7.16 8.43 -16.08
CA LYS A 51 -7.87 7.95 -14.89
C LYS A 51 -7.00 8.17 -13.65
N VAL A 52 -7.64 8.41 -12.50
CA VAL A 52 -7.00 8.45 -11.19
C VAL A 52 -7.68 7.44 -10.30
N TYR A 53 -6.91 6.50 -9.75
CA TYR A 53 -7.40 5.47 -8.84
C TYR A 53 -7.09 5.84 -7.41
N CYS A 54 -8.04 5.68 -6.49
CA CYS A 54 -7.86 5.91 -5.07
C CYS A 54 -8.22 4.66 -4.28
N ALA A 55 -7.45 4.36 -3.25
CA ALA A 55 -7.73 3.32 -2.27
C ALA A 55 -7.92 3.93 -0.88
N GLY A 56 -8.71 3.29 -0.04
CA GLY A 56 -8.98 3.76 1.30
C GLY A 56 -9.98 2.92 2.08
N ARG A 57 -10.76 3.62 2.91
CA ARG A 57 -11.82 3.07 3.78
C ARG A 57 -13.10 3.85 3.61
N ILE A 58 -14.23 3.16 3.71
CA ILE A 58 -15.58 3.71 3.80
C ILE A 58 -16.33 3.12 5.00
N GLU A 59 -17.18 3.91 5.66
CA GLU A 59 -18.08 3.43 6.71
C GLU A 59 -19.49 3.97 6.47
N GLY A 60 -20.48 3.08 6.48
CA GLY A 60 -21.86 3.43 6.15
C GLY A 60 -22.11 3.48 4.64
N SER A 61 -22.58 4.61 4.13
CA SER A 61 -22.92 4.73 2.70
C SER A 61 -22.54 6.09 2.14
N ALA A 62 -21.92 6.08 0.96
CA ALA A 62 -21.53 7.29 0.24
C ALA A 62 -21.94 7.22 -1.23
N SER A 63 -22.27 8.37 -1.82
CA SER A 63 -22.59 8.47 -3.24
C SER A 63 -21.35 8.84 -4.05
N PHE A 64 -21.05 8.02 -5.04
CA PHE A 64 -19.97 8.24 -6.00
C PHE A 64 -20.57 8.50 -7.38
N GLY A 65 -20.87 9.76 -7.67
CA GLY A 65 -21.40 10.16 -8.99
C GLY A 65 -22.80 9.62 -9.27
N GLY A 66 -23.63 9.45 -8.23
CA GLY A 66 -25.00 8.92 -8.34
C GLY A 66 -25.12 7.43 -8.01
N SER A 67 -24.01 6.68 -8.05
CA SER A 67 -23.97 5.29 -7.56
C SER A 67 -23.78 5.28 -6.05
N LEU A 68 -24.67 4.60 -5.34
CA LEU A 68 -24.55 4.40 -3.89
C LEU A 68 -23.61 3.22 -3.63
N VAL A 69 -22.59 3.45 -2.80
CA VAL A 69 -21.71 2.40 -2.27
C VAL A 69 -21.96 2.31 -0.77
N THR A 70 -22.15 1.08 -0.29
CA THR A 70 -22.50 0.79 1.11
C THR A 70 -21.52 -0.24 1.65
N SER A 71 -21.04 -0.02 2.88
CA SER A 71 -20.23 -0.98 3.62
C SER A 71 -21.08 -1.84 4.57
N ALA A 72 -20.61 -3.04 4.88
CA ALA A 72 -21.21 -3.93 5.89
C ALA A 72 -20.62 -3.70 7.29
N GLY A 73 -19.47 -3.03 7.37
CA GLY A 73 -18.88 -2.49 8.57
C GLY A 73 -18.09 -1.25 8.20
N ALA A 74 -16.78 -1.31 8.38
CA ALA A 74 -15.90 -0.37 7.74
C ALA A 74 -15.05 -1.10 6.72
N ASP A 75 -15.24 -0.76 5.46
CA ASP A 75 -14.83 -1.60 4.35
C ASP A 75 -13.75 -0.89 3.52
N ALA A 76 -12.93 -1.69 2.85
CA ALA A 76 -11.91 -1.19 1.95
C ALA A 76 -12.59 -0.56 0.72
N LEU A 77 -12.27 0.69 0.41
CA LEU A 77 -12.80 1.40 -0.76
C LEU A 77 -11.74 1.47 -1.84
N VAL A 78 -12.09 1.08 -3.07
CA VAL A 78 -11.31 1.41 -4.26
C VAL A 78 -12.20 2.13 -5.25
N MET A 79 -11.75 3.26 -5.79
CA MET A 79 -12.50 4.03 -6.77
C MET A 79 -11.63 4.53 -7.91
N ALA A 80 -12.24 4.74 -9.07
CA ALA A 80 -11.64 5.41 -10.21
C ALA A 80 -12.37 6.71 -10.52
N LEU A 81 -11.58 7.73 -10.83
CA LEU A 81 -12.01 9.04 -11.27
C LEU A 81 -11.45 9.32 -12.67
N ASP A 82 -12.12 10.15 -13.46
CA ASP A 82 -11.51 10.72 -14.66
C ASP A 82 -10.60 11.92 -14.33
N VAL A 83 -9.98 12.49 -15.36
CA VAL A 83 -9.04 13.62 -15.22
C VAL A 83 -9.72 14.88 -14.66
N GLN A 84 -11.05 14.99 -14.76
CA GLN A 84 -11.85 16.07 -14.16
C GLN A 84 -12.39 15.71 -12.74
N GLY A 85 -11.94 14.58 -12.19
CA GLY A 85 -12.33 14.09 -10.88
C GLY A 85 -13.74 13.50 -10.83
N ARG A 86 -14.40 13.23 -11.96
CA ARG A 86 -15.73 12.62 -11.95
C ARG A 86 -15.60 11.13 -11.66
N PRO A 87 -16.42 10.56 -10.75
CA PRO A 87 -16.42 9.12 -10.50
C PRO A 87 -16.74 8.33 -11.75
N LEU A 88 -15.95 7.30 -11.98
CA LEU A 88 -16.14 6.32 -13.04
C LEU A 88 -16.72 5.03 -12.48
N TRP A 89 -16.13 4.56 -11.37
CA TRP A 89 -16.60 3.41 -10.60
C TRP A 89 -16.06 3.51 -9.16
N ALA A 90 -16.73 2.81 -8.24
CA ALA A 90 -16.29 2.66 -6.85
C ALA A 90 -16.79 1.32 -6.32
N HIS A 91 -15.93 0.61 -5.60
CA HIS A 91 -16.21 -0.68 -4.97
C HIS A 91 -15.82 -0.63 -3.50
N ALA A 92 -16.74 -1.03 -2.63
CA ALA A 92 -16.44 -1.41 -1.26
C ALA A 92 -16.17 -2.91 -1.24
N PHE A 93 -15.04 -3.30 -0.64
CA PHE A 93 -14.65 -4.68 -0.42
C PHE A 93 -14.57 -4.88 1.09
N GLY A 94 -15.28 -5.86 1.62
CA GLY A 94 -15.32 -6.04 3.06
C GLY A 94 -16.50 -6.85 3.55
N GLY A 95 -16.68 -6.85 4.86
CA GLY A 95 -17.76 -7.55 5.52
C GLY A 95 -18.09 -6.93 6.88
N PRO A 96 -18.54 -7.73 7.87
CA PRO A 96 -18.85 -7.20 9.20
C PRO A 96 -17.61 -6.65 9.95
N GLY A 97 -16.41 -7.03 9.51
CA GLY A 97 -15.14 -6.66 10.11
C GLY A 97 -14.68 -5.23 9.79
N THR A 98 -13.39 -4.98 10.07
CA THR A 98 -12.70 -3.75 9.68
C THR A 98 -11.70 -4.05 8.57
N ASP A 99 -11.94 -3.45 7.42
CA ASP A 99 -11.22 -3.65 6.19
C ASP A 99 -10.74 -2.31 5.63
N GLU A 100 -9.46 -2.24 5.25
CA GLU A 100 -8.85 -1.01 4.77
C GLU A 100 -7.94 -1.31 3.58
N ALA A 101 -8.14 -0.63 2.45
CA ALA A 101 -7.15 -0.61 1.37
C ALA A 101 -6.11 0.46 1.67
N LEU A 102 -4.88 0.02 1.95
CA LEU A 102 -3.79 0.87 2.44
C LEU A 102 -2.88 1.36 1.31
N SER A 103 -2.66 0.53 0.29
CA SER A 103 -1.86 0.92 -0.88
C SER A 103 -2.39 0.33 -2.17
N LEU A 104 -2.06 0.99 -3.28
CA LEU A 104 -2.39 0.52 -4.62
C LEU A 104 -1.25 0.85 -5.59
N ALA A 105 -0.97 -0.09 -6.48
CA ALA A 105 -0.02 0.07 -7.57
C ALA A 105 -0.61 -0.48 -8.87
N MET A 106 -0.05 -0.09 -10.01
CA MET A 106 -0.64 -0.39 -11.31
C MET A 106 0.42 -0.74 -12.35
N LEU A 107 0.10 -1.74 -13.17
CA LEU A 107 0.91 -2.08 -14.33
C LEU A 107 0.60 -1.16 -15.53
N PRO A 108 1.51 -1.03 -16.50
CA PRO A 108 1.27 -0.24 -17.71
C PRO A 108 0.02 -0.62 -18.53
N ASN A 109 -0.47 -1.86 -18.39
CA ASN A 109 -1.70 -2.32 -19.02
C ASN A 109 -2.98 -1.82 -18.31
N GLY A 110 -2.86 -1.21 -17.13
CA GLY A 110 -3.96 -0.71 -16.32
C GLY A 110 -4.45 -1.67 -15.23
N ASP A 111 -3.86 -2.86 -15.10
CA ASP A 111 -4.20 -3.76 -13.99
C ASP A 111 -3.74 -3.13 -12.67
N LEU A 112 -4.65 -3.14 -11.69
CA LEU A 112 -4.45 -2.59 -10.37
C LEU A 112 -4.13 -3.72 -9.39
N PHE A 113 -3.22 -3.44 -8.48
CA PHE A 113 -2.89 -4.29 -7.35
C PHE A 113 -3.11 -3.51 -6.07
N VAL A 114 -3.98 -4.01 -5.22
CA VAL A 114 -4.40 -3.33 -3.99
C VAL A 114 -4.04 -4.20 -2.81
N VAL A 115 -3.42 -3.60 -1.79
CA VAL A 115 -3.10 -4.29 -0.54
C VAL A 115 -3.70 -3.54 0.64
N GLY A 116 -3.92 -4.28 1.72
CA GLY A 116 -4.56 -3.74 2.90
C GLY A 116 -4.61 -4.73 4.05
N ALA A 117 -5.52 -4.46 4.98
CA ALA A 117 -5.84 -5.35 6.08
C ALA A 117 -7.36 -5.60 6.12
N PHE A 118 -7.78 -6.79 6.51
CA PHE A 118 -9.19 -7.15 6.70
C PHE A 118 -9.34 -8.06 7.92
N SER A 119 -10.52 -8.11 8.53
CA SER A 119 -10.83 -9.02 9.64
C SER A 119 -12.09 -9.81 9.37
N GLU A 120 -12.26 -10.94 10.06
CA GLU A 120 -13.41 -11.83 9.85
C GLU A 120 -13.53 -12.28 8.39
N THR A 121 -14.71 -12.19 7.79
CA THR A 121 -14.95 -12.48 6.36
C THR A 121 -15.11 -11.19 5.57
N ALA A 122 -14.50 -11.11 4.40
CA ALA A 122 -14.62 -9.97 3.49
C ALA A 122 -15.06 -10.43 2.09
N ASP A 123 -16.12 -9.82 1.55
CA ASP A 123 -16.50 -9.95 0.15
C ASP A 123 -15.61 -9.04 -0.71
N VAL A 124 -14.78 -9.65 -1.55
CA VAL A 124 -13.82 -8.96 -2.42
C VAL A 124 -14.30 -8.83 -3.88
N ALA A 125 -15.53 -9.27 -4.18
CA ALA A 125 -16.20 -8.97 -5.45
C ALA A 125 -17.73 -8.98 -5.27
N PRO A 126 -18.31 -7.91 -4.70
CA PRO A 126 -19.74 -7.81 -4.47
C PRO A 126 -20.56 -8.11 -5.72
N GLY A 127 -21.44 -9.11 -5.62
CA GLY A 127 -22.32 -9.56 -6.70
C GLY A 127 -21.77 -10.70 -7.56
N ALA A 128 -20.57 -11.21 -7.28
CA ALA A 128 -20.06 -12.45 -7.87
C ALA A 128 -20.42 -13.69 -7.02
N GLU A 129 -20.53 -14.86 -7.65
CA GLU A 129 -20.68 -16.11 -6.89
C GLU A 129 -19.31 -16.52 -6.30
N ARG A 130 -19.22 -16.58 -4.95
CA ARG A 130 -18.06 -17.02 -4.16
C ARG A 130 -16.82 -16.12 -4.31
N SER A 131 -16.87 -14.97 -3.66
CA SER A 131 -15.84 -13.92 -3.65
C SER A 131 -15.34 -13.58 -2.24
N GLU A 132 -15.37 -14.52 -1.31
CA GLU A 132 -15.03 -14.25 0.09
C GLU A 132 -13.58 -14.60 0.42
N LEU A 133 -12.91 -13.71 1.15
CA LEU A 133 -11.73 -14.03 1.96
C LEU A 133 -12.14 -14.20 3.42
N MET A 134 -11.46 -15.08 4.14
CA MET A 134 -11.66 -15.29 5.57
C MET A 134 -10.31 -15.16 6.27
N SER A 135 -10.24 -14.27 7.26
CA SER A 135 -9.08 -14.08 8.14
C SER A 135 -8.79 -15.37 8.91
N ALA A 136 -7.51 -15.68 9.10
CA ALA A 136 -7.04 -16.80 9.91
C ALA A 136 -6.91 -16.45 11.39
N GLY A 137 -7.15 -15.20 11.78
CA GLY A 137 -6.90 -14.69 13.11
C GLY A 137 -7.53 -13.33 13.34
N GLY A 138 -6.72 -12.36 13.76
CA GLY A 138 -7.15 -10.99 13.97
C GLY A 138 -7.39 -10.30 12.63
N THR A 139 -6.46 -9.44 12.25
CA THR A 139 -6.44 -8.85 10.89
C THR A 139 -5.46 -9.63 10.02
N ASP A 140 -5.80 -9.81 8.76
CA ASP A 140 -4.93 -10.42 7.76
C ASP A 140 -4.70 -9.47 6.59
N VAL A 141 -3.64 -9.71 5.82
CA VAL A 141 -3.37 -9.01 4.58
C VAL A 141 -4.27 -9.54 3.49
N PHE A 142 -4.98 -8.67 2.77
CA PHE A 142 -5.49 -8.99 1.45
C PHE A 142 -4.60 -8.44 0.36
N VAL A 143 -4.53 -9.16 -0.76
CA VAL A 143 -3.94 -8.69 -2.01
C VAL A 143 -4.98 -8.92 -3.10
N LEU A 144 -5.43 -7.85 -3.74
CA LEU A 144 -6.37 -7.90 -4.86
C LEU A 144 -5.63 -7.57 -6.15
N ARG A 145 -5.94 -8.29 -7.23
CA ARG A 145 -5.71 -7.82 -8.59
C ARG A 145 -7.05 -7.45 -9.20
N LEU A 146 -7.19 -6.20 -9.63
CA LEU A 146 -8.36 -5.70 -10.33
C LEU A 146 -7.98 -5.33 -11.77
N THR A 147 -8.95 -5.42 -12.68
CA THR A 147 -8.80 -4.82 -14.00
C THR A 147 -8.85 -3.30 -13.89
N ARG A 148 -8.48 -2.62 -14.98
CA ARG A 148 -8.58 -1.16 -15.13
C ARG A 148 -10.00 -0.62 -14.89
N GLU A 149 -11.00 -1.47 -15.12
CA GLU A 149 -12.44 -1.22 -14.94
C GLU A 149 -12.97 -1.62 -13.56
N GLY A 150 -12.10 -2.09 -12.65
CA GLY A 150 -12.47 -2.42 -11.27
C GLY A 150 -12.96 -3.85 -11.06
N ALA A 151 -12.98 -4.70 -12.09
CA ALA A 151 -13.39 -6.09 -11.95
C ALA A 151 -12.30 -6.92 -11.25
N LEU A 152 -12.69 -7.76 -10.28
CA LEU A 152 -11.74 -8.66 -9.60
C LEU A 152 -11.19 -9.71 -10.57
N VAL A 153 -9.87 -9.82 -10.65
CA VAL A 153 -9.16 -10.88 -11.37
C VAL A 153 -8.83 -12.03 -10.41
N TRP A 154 -8.24 -11.70 -9.26
CA TRP A 154 -7.99 -12.65 -8.18
C TRP A 154 -7.82 -11.92 -6.85
N ALA A 155 -8.00 -12.66 -5.76
CA ALA A 155 -7.70 -12.23 -4.40
C ALA A 155 -6.84 -13.26 -3.67
N ARG A 156 -5.95 -12.79 -2.80
CA ARG A 156 -5.10 -13.62 -1.93
C ARG A 156 -5.12 -13.07 -0.52
N ARG A 157 -4.98 -13.98 0.44
CA ARG A 157 -4.76 -13.68 1.85
C ARG A 157 -3.33 -14.03 2.21
N LEU A 158 -2.65 -13.15 2.93
CA LEU A 158 -1.42 -13.46 3.66
C LEU A 158 -1.70 -13.16 5.13
N GLY A 159 -1.42 -14.09 6.03
CA GLY A 159 -1.68 -13.88 7.46
C GLY A 159 -1.81 -15.17 8.25
N GLY A 160 -1.65 -15.07 9.55
CA GLY A 160 -1.68 -16.16 10.51
C GLY A 160 -2.72 -15.98 11.60
N PRO A 161 -2.50 -16.58 12.77
CA PRO A 161 -3.48 -16.52 13.87
C PRO A 161 -3.59 -15.16 14.56
N GLN A 162 -2.72 -14.19 14.26
CA GLN A 162 -2.62 -12.90 14.96
C GLN A 162 -2.90 -11.73 13.99
N GLU A 163 -2.31 -10.56 14.22
CA GLU A 163 -2.54 -9.37 13.39
C GLU A 163 -1.46 -9.19 12.32
N ASP A 164 -1.89 -9.07 11.07
CA ASP A 164 -1.04 -8.92 9.89
C ASP A 164 -1.62 -7.85 8.96
N ARG A 165 -0.76 -6.95 8.46
CA ARG A 165 -1.18 -5.80 7.65
C ARG A 165 -0.27 -5.60 6.46
N GLY A 166 -0.85 -5.52 5.26
CA GLY A 166 -0.15 -5.09 4.05
C GLY A 166 -0.20 -3.58 3.95
N LEU A 167 0.94 -2.92 4.15
CA LEU A 167 1.02 -1.46 4.28
C LEU A 167 1.33 -0.79 2.93
N ASP A 168 2.15 -1.43 2.10
CA ASP A 168 2.51 -0.88 0.80
C ASP A 168 2.72 -1.96 -0.27
N VAL A 169 2.52 -1.58 -1.53
CA VAL A 169 2.72 -2.46 -2.69
C VAL A 169 3.43 -1.74 -3.83
N ALA A 170 4.44 -2.40 -4.39
CA ALA A 170 5.07 -1.99 -5.64
C ALA A 170 4.95 -3.12 -6.67
N VAL A 171 4.85 -2.76 -7.96
CA VAL A 171 4.70 -3.74 -9.03
C VAL A 171 5.66 -3.49 -10.19
N ASP A 172 6.12 -4.57 -10.78
CA ASP A 172 6.85 -4.57 -12.04
C ASP A 172 6.32 -5.66 -12.98
N ALA A 173 6.88 -5.77 -14.18
CA ALA A 173 6.46 -6.77 -15.15
C ALA A 173 6.66 -8.24 -14.70
N ARG A 174 7.38 -8.47 -13.59
CA ARG A 174 7.61 -9.80 -13.01
C ARG A 174 6.70 -10.08 -11.82
N GLY A 175 5.97 -9.10 -11.28
CA GLY A 175 5.05 -9.30 -10.16
C GLY A 175 5.04 -8.18 -9.14
N LEU A 176 4.67 -8.56 -7.91
CA LEU A 176 4.42 -7.65 -6.80
C LEU A 176 5.48 -7.79 -5.72
N TRP A 177 5.69 -6.68 -5.02
CA TRP A 177 6.36 -6.57 -3.74
C TRP A 177 5.36 -6.02 -2.73
N VAL A 178 5.11 -6.74 -1.64
CA VAL A 178 4.20 -6.32 -0.57
C VAL A 178 5.01 -6.13 0.70
N ALA A 179 5.01 -4.90 1.22
CA ALA A 179 5.62 -4.56 2.50
C ALA A 179 4.55 -4.44 3.58
N GLY A 180 4.86 -4.86 4.79
CA GLY A 180 3.93 -4.76 5.89
C GLY A 180 4.49 -5.17 7.24
N SER A 181 3.58 -5.46 8.17
CA SER A 181 3.87 -5.97 9.50
C SER A 181 3.04 -7.22 9.80
N PHE A 182 3.55 -8.09 10.66
CA PHE A 182 2.89 -9.34 11.05
C PHE A 182 3.20 -9.68 12.51
N GLN A 183 2.36 -10.49 13.15
CA GLN A 183 2.57 -10.95 14.52
C GLN A 183 2.62 -12.47 14.59
N GLY A 184 3.59 -13.01 15.34
CA GLY A 184 3.73 -14.44 15.57
C GLY A 184 4.19 -15.23 14.33
N THR A 185 3.30 -15.52 13.38
CA THR A 185 3.65 -16.27 12.17
C THR A 185 2.83 -15.80 10.98
N LEU A 186 3.50 -15.38 9.91
CA LEU A 186 2.88 -15.03 8.64
C LEU A 186 2.76 -16.28 7.75
N ASP A 187 1.54 -16.69 7.42
CA ASP A 187 1.28 -17.69 6.38
C ASP A 187 1.08 -17.00 5.03
N ALA A 188 1.99 -17.29 4.09
CA ALA A 188 1.98 -16.73 2.74
C ALA A 188 1.76 -17.85 1.69
N GLY A 189 0.92 -18.85 2.01
CA GLY A 189 0.61 -19.97 1.14
C GLY A 189 1.50 -21.18 1.42
N THR A 190 2.44 -21.49 0.51
CA THR A 190 3.39 -22.60 0.72
C THR A 190 4.58 -22.22 1.61
N THR A 191 4.69 -20.96 2.00
CA THR A 191 5.78 -20.43 2.82
C THR A 191 5.21 -19.86 4.11
N ARG A 192 5.87 -20.16 5.22
CA ARG A 192 5.59 -19.56 6.53
C ARG A 192 6.82 -18.84 7.03
N LEU A 193 6.62 -17.66 7.59
CA LEU A 193 7.65 -16.85 8.23
C LEU A 193 7.31 -16.72 9.71
N ALA A 194 8.19 -17.20 10.58
CA ALA A 194 8.06 -16.99 12.02
C ALA A 194 8.61 -15.61 12.38
N GLY A 195 7.88 -14.89 13.23
CA GLY A 195 8.29 -13.62 13.80
C GLY A 195 9.38 -13.82 14.85
N THR A 196 10.16 -12.77 15.05
CA THR A 196 11.24 -12.71 16.04
C THR A 196 10.97 -11.68 17.13
N GLY A 197 10.03 -10.76 16.93
CA GLY A 197 9.52 -9.78 17.88
C GLY A 197 8.04 -9.99 18.23
N GLN A 198 7.39 -8.97 18.80
CA GLN A 198 5.92 -8.99 18.96
C GLN A 198 5.25 -8.62 17.65
N THR A 199 5.72 -7.53 17.02
CA THR A 199 5.36 -7.15 15.66
C THR A 199 6.61 -7.12 14.81
N ASP A 200 6.63 -7.84 13.70
CA ASP A 200 7.78 -7.91 12.81
C ASP A 200 7.43 -7.30 11.44
N GLY A 201 8.38 -6.60 10.82
CA GLY A 201 8.25 -6.17 9.44
C GLY A 201 8.40 -7.34 8.47
N PHE A 202 7.69 -7.33 7.34
CA PHE A 202 7.91 -8.30 6.26
C PHE A 202 7.96 -7.65 4.88
N LEU A 203 8.62 -8.37 3.97
CA LEU A 203 8.57 -8.16 2.54
C LEU A 203 8.22 -9.46 1.85
N ALA A 204 7.15 -9.47 1.07
CA ALA A 204 6.72 -10.62 0.29
C ALA A 204 6.84 -10.32 -1.21
N ARG A 205 7.31 -11.30 -1.97
CA ARG A 205 7.39 -11.25 -3.43
C ARG A 205 6.40 -12.23 -4.03
N LEU A 206 5.46 -11.73 -4.85
CA LEU A 206 4.43 -12.55 -5.50
C LEU A 206 4.50 -12.42 -7.03
N ASP A 207 4.27 -13.50 -7.76
CA ASP A 207 4.06 -13.39 -9.21
C ASP A 207 2.75 -12.67 -9.57
N LEU A 208 2.51 -12.38 -10.85
CA LEU A 208 1.29 -11.69 -11.32
C LEU A 208 0.01 -12.54 -11.20
N ALA A 209 0.14 -13.84 -10.91
CA ALA A 209 -0.97 -14.74 -10.59
C ALA A 209 -1.26 -14.80 -9.08
N GLY A 210 -0.50 -14.06 -8.26
CA GLY A 210 -0.65 -14.02 -6.82
C GLY A 210 -0.04 -15.22 -6.11
N THR A 211 0.90 -15.93 -6.73
CA THR A 211 1.69 -16.99 -6.09
C THR A 211 2.87 -16.37 -5.35
N THR A 212 3.02 -16.68 -4.06
CA THR A 212 4.19 -16.27 -3.29
C THR A 212 5.45 -16.96 -3.80
N LEU A 213 6.43 -16.15 -4.22
CA LEU A 213 7.76 -16.61 -4.62
C LEU A 213 8.67 -16.75 -3.39
N TRP A 214 8.63 -15.75 -2.52
CA TRP A 214 9.33 -15.77 -1.23
C TRP A 214 8.73 -14.71 -0.29
N VAL A 215 9.01 -14.88 1.00
CA VAL A 215 8.70 -13.91 2.06
C VAL A 215 9.89 -13.81 3.00
N LYS A 216 10.15 -12.59 3.51
CA LYS A 216 11.31 -12.28 4.35
C LYS A 216 10.92 -11.32 5.47
N GLY A 217 11.39 -11.61 6.68
CA GLY A 217 11.32 -10.68 7.80
C GLY A 217 12.32 -9.54 7.63
N LEU A 218 11.90 -8.33 7.94
CA LEU A 218 12.69 -7.11 7.96
C LEU A 218 12.55 -6.49 9.35
N GLY A 219 13.61 -6.61 10.16
CA GLY A 219 13.57 -6.27 11.57
C GLY A 219 14.56 -7.08 12.39
N GLY A 220 14.38 -7.01 13.70
CA GLY A 220 15.13 -7.70 14.74
C GLY A 220 14.22 -8.51 15.66
N SER A 221 14.63 -8.63 16.92
CA SER A 221 13.87 -9.37 17.94
C SER A 221 12.89 -8.50 18.73
N GLN A 222 12.59 -7.30 18.23
CA GLN A 222 11.72 -6.31 18.88
C GLN A 222 10.66 -5.84 17.89
N ASP A 223 10.01 -4.70 18.14
CA ASP A 223 8.93 -4.24 17.27
C ASP A 223 9.48 -3.57 16.02
N ASP A 224 9.06 -4.07 14.86
CA ASP A 224 9.53 -3.64 13.56
C ASP A 224 8.35 -3.53 12.57
N ALA A 225 8.50 -2.71 11.54
CA ALA A 225 7.53 -2.59 10.47
C ALA A 225 8.19 -2.21 9.15
N ALA A 226 7.84 -2.90 8.07
CA ALA A 226 8.15 -2.46 6.71
C ALA A 226 6.99 -1.60 6.20
N LEU A 227 7.21 -0.28 6.14
CA LEU A 227 6.14 0.69 5.92
C LEU A 227 5.94 1.06 4.46
N SER A 228 7.00 1.03 3.65
CA SER A 228 6.92 1.41 2.24
C SER A 228 7.91 0.64 1.38
N VAL A 229 7.55 0.39 0.12
CA VAL A 229 8.37 -0.30 -0.88
C VAL A 229 8.29 0.38 -2.24
N ALA A 230 9.44 0.54 -2.89
CA ALA A 230 9.55 0.94 -4.29
C ALA A 230 10.42 -0.05 -5.06
N VAL A 231 10.16 -0.26 -6.36
CA VAL A 231 10.91 -1.21 -7.19
C VAL A 231 11.58 -0.53 -8.38
N GLU A 232 12.87 -0.82 -8.57
CA GLU A 232 13.64 -0.37 -9.72
C GLU A 232 13.31 -1.20 -10.97
N ALA A 233 13.59 -0.67 -12.16
CA ALA A 233 13.40 -1.41 -13.42
C ALA A 233 14.21 -2.72 -13.49
N ASN A 234 15.33 -2.81 -12.76
CA ASN A 234 16.12 -4.04 -12.65
C ASN A 234 15.49 -5.06 -11.67
N GLY A 235 14.47 -4.68 -10.89
CA GLY A 235 13.74 -5.49 -9.90
C GLY A 235 14.28 -5.46 -8.50
N THR A 236 15.26 -4.63 -8.25
CA THR A 236 15.72 -4.38 -6.91
C THR A 236 14.69 -3.51 -6.21
N ALA A 237 14.28 -3.92 -5.01
CA ALA A 237 13.38 -3.13 -4.20
C ALA A 237 14.16 -2.26 -3.22
N TRP A 238 13.62 -1.09 -2.92
CA TRP A 238 13.97 -0.29 -1.76
C TRP A 238 12.83 -0.38 -0.76
N VAL A 239 13.15 -0.62 0.50
CA VAL A 239 12.15 -0.73 1.57
C VAL A 239 12.52 0.21 2.70
N ALA A 240 11.54 1.00 3.12
CA ALA A 240 11.64 1.88 4.27
C ALA A 240 10.71 1.39 5.39
N GLY A 241 11.12 1.65 6.63
CA GLY A 241 10.33 1.25 7.79
C GLY A 241 10.88 1.76 9.11
N SER A 242 10.45 1.14 10.19
CA SER A 242 10.94 1.35 11.55
C SER A 242 11.42 0.03 12.15
N PHE A 243 12.43 0.09 13.01
CA PHE A 243 12.93 -1.08 13.75
C PHE A 243 13.35 -0.70 15.17
N GLU A 244 13.24 -1.64 16.10
CA GLU A 244 13.73 -1.52 17.47
C GLU A 244 14.93 -2.48 17.71
N GLY A 245 15.88 -2.06 18.54
CA GLY A 245 17.07 -2.88 18.83
C GLY A 245 18.04 -3.01 17.64
N GLU A 246 18.21 -4.21 17.09
CA GLU A 246 19.17 -4.50 16.03
C GLU A 246 18.53 -5.22 14.84
N MET A 247 18.85 -4.82 13.61
CA MET A 247 18.38 -5.50 12.39
C MET A 247 19.52 -5.78 11.41
N ALA A 248 19.38 -6.86 10.63
CA ALA A 248 20.31 -7.15 9.54
C ALA A 248 20.12 -6.16 8.38
N ALA A 249 21.22 -5.59 7.87
CA ALA A 249 21.20 -4.64 6.74
C ALA A 249 22.09 -5.03 5.56
N GLY A 250 22.38 -6.31 5.41
CA GLY A 250 23.19 -6.79 4.29
C GLY A 250 23.38 -8.29 4.29
N ALA A 251 24.33 -8.73 3.48
CA ALA A 251 24.78 -10.12 3.48
C ALA A 251 25.39 -10.51 4.85
N SER A 252 25.48 -11.82 5.11
CA SER A 252 26.12 -12.36 6.31
C SER A 252 27.51 -11.74 6.51
N GLY A 253 27.80 -11.29 7.73
CA GLY A 253 29.04 -10.60 8.09
C GLY A 253 28.98 -9.07 7.98
N THR A 254 27.91 -8.50 7.43
CA THR A 254 27.66 -7.05 7.52
C THR A 254 27.24 -6.70 8.95
N PRO A 255 27.81 -5.67 9.59
CA PRO A 255 27.36 -5.20 10.89
C PRO A 255 25.85 -4.88 10.86
N PRO A 256 25.10 -5.21 11.94
CA PRO A 256 23.69 -4.86 12.00
C PRO A 256 23.51 -3.34 12.06
N LEU A 257 22.33 -2.86 11.69
CA LEU A 257 21.88 -1.55 12.12
C LEU A 257 21.46 -1.66 13.59
N VAL A 258 21.85 -0.69 14.38
CA VAL A 258 21.53 -0.61 15.81
C VAL A 258 20.75 0.66 16.04
N SER A 259 19.55 0.54 16.58
CA SER A 259 18.73 1.68 17.00
C SER A 259 19.44 2.43 18.12
N THR A 260 19.45 3.77 18.04
CA THR A 260 20.02 4.65 19.07
C THR A 260 18.95 5.33 19.93
N GLY A 261 17.69 5.03 19.66
CA GLY A 261 16.51 5.53 20.36
C GLY A 261 15.61 4.37 20.80
N LYS A 262 14.30 4.64 20.86
CA LYS A 262 13.31 3.57 21.05
C LYS A 262 13.19 2.77 19.76
N ALA A 263 12.73 3.43 18.71
CA ALA A 263 12.74 2.93 17.33
C ALA A 263 13.51 3.90 16.43
N ASP A 264 14.15 3.35 15.41
CA ASP A 264 14.76 4.13 14.33
C ASP A 264 14.20 3.72 12.98
N GLY A 265 14.26 4.64 12.02
CA GLY A 265 13.95 4.34 10.63
C GLY A 265 15.03 3.48 9.99
N PHE A 266 14.67 2.64 9.03
CA PHE A 266 15.62 1.99 8.14
C PHE A 266 15.30 2.30 6.68
N LEU A 267 16.33 2.21 5.84
CA LEU A 267 16.20 2.08 4.39
C LEU A 267 17.11 0.94 3.94
N VAL A 268 16.54 -0.11 3.34
CA VAL A 268 17.28 -1.28 2.84
C VAL A 268 17.00 -1.52 1.37
N ARG A 269 18.00 -2.03 0.66
CA ARG A 269 17.91 -2.44 -0.74
C ARG A 269 17.87 -3.96 -0.83
N VAL A 270 16.93 -4.52 -1.57
CA VAL A 270 16.66 -5.97 -1.62
C VAL A 270 16.65 -6.48 -3.06
N SER A 271 17.44 -7.51 -3.36
CA SER A 271 17.51 -8.15 -4.68
C SER A 271 16.20 -8.86 -5.04
N PRO A 272 15.91 -9.11 -6.32
CA PRO A 272 14.71 -9.85 -6.75
C PRO A 272 14.54 -11.23 -6.10
N GLU A 273 15.65 -11.85 -5.70
CA GLU A 273 15.73 -13.17 -5.04
C GLU A 273 15.63 -13.07 -3.50
N GLY A 274 15.44 -11.85 -2.97
CA GLY A 274 15.28 -11.58 -1.54
C GLY A 274 16.58 -11.32 -0.79
N GLY A 275 17.73 -11.15 -1.47
CA GLY A 275 19.00 -10.84 -0.81
C GLY A 275 19.07 -9.37 -0.36
N VAL A 276 19.36 -9.08 0.91
CA VAL A 276 19.58 -7.69 1.35
C VAL A 276 20.96 -7.24 0.85
N LEU A 277 20.97 -6.24 -0.03
CA LEU A 277 22.15 -5.74 -0.73
C LEU A 277 22.91 -4.67 0.08
N GLY A 278 22.23 -4.03 1.02
CA GLY A 278 22.76 -2.95 1.85
C GLY A 278 21.63 -2.12 2.42
N GLY A 279 21.94 -1.31 3.43
CA GLY A 279 20.98 -0.39 4.02
C GLY A 279 21.60 0.57 5.02
N GLY A 280 20.77 1.46 5.55
CA GLY A 280 21.17 2.46 6.53
C GLY A 280 20.06 2.76 7.53
N ARG A 281 20.47 3.19 8.72
CA ARG A 281 19.61 3.71 9.78
C ARG A 281 19.31 5.19 9.54
N ILE A 282 18.09 5.60 9.84
CA ILE A 282 17.58 6.98 9.73
C ILE A 282 16.94 7.33 11.07
N GLY A 283 17.55 8.21 11.85
CA GLY A 283 16.98 8.64 13.14
C GLY A 283 18.01 9.02 14.19
N GLY A 284 17.52 9.40 15.36
CA GLY A 284 18.28 9.91 16.49
C GLY A 284 17.97 9.17 17.80
N LYS A 285 17.87 9.91 18.90
CA LYS A 285 17.57 9.35 20.23
C LYS A 285 16.06 9.17 20.46
N GLY A 286 15.23 9.53 19.48
CA GLY A 286 13.79 9.59 19.59
C GLY A 286 13.11 8.28 19.19
N ASP A 287 11.83 8.42 18.82
CA ASP A 287 11.07 7.43 18.08
C ASP A 287 11.03 7.93 16.63
N ASP A 288 11.81 7.30 15.77
CA ASP A 288 12.03 7.71 14.39
C ASP A 288 11.57 6.59 13.44
N ALA A 289 10.98 6.97 12.30
CA ALA A 289 10.53 6.04 11.27
C ALA A 289 10.76 6.60 9.87
N ALA A 290 11.15 5.76 8.93
CA ALA A 290 11.17 6.09 7.51
C ALA A 290 9.85 5.60 6.88
N THR A 291 8.95 6.54 6.57
CA THR A 291 7.56 6.21 6.23
C THR A 291 7.27 6.09 4.73
N ALA A 292 8.20 6.49 3.87
CA ALA A 292 8.05 6.44 2.43
C ALA A 292 9.42 6.34 1.73
N VAL A 293 9.43 5.70 0.57
CA VAL A 293 10.58 5.56 -0.34
C VAL A 293 10.18 5.82 -1.79
#